data_AF-A0A3D1L2C9-F1
#
_entry.id   AF-A0A3D1L2C9-F1
#
_cell.length_a   1.000
_cell.length_b   1.000
_cell.length_c   1.000
_cell.angle_alpha   90.00
_cell.angle_beta   90.00
_cell.angle_gamma   90.00
#
_symmetry.space_group_name_H-M   'P 1'
#
loop_
_entity.id
_entity.type
_entity.pdbx_description
1 polymer ?
#
loop_
_entity_poly.entity_id
_entity_poly.type
_entity_poly.pdbx_seq_one_letter_code
_entity_poly.pdbx_strand_id
1 'polypeptide(L)' 'MYKRTNIEIDLDLVQEVMETYNLKSIKEAVNFSLEKSIQAKKRHDLLLLKGKVKWEGNLSEMREV' A
#
# COMPACT_ATOMS: atom_id res chain seq x y z
N MET A 1 -14.16 10.42 -6.65
CA MET A 1 -14.21 11.50 -7.68
C MET A 1 -12.88 11.49 -8.41
N TYR A 2 -12.87 11.48 -9.74
CA TYR A 2 -11.64 11.53 -10.54
C TYR A 2 -11.51 12.89 -11.21
N LYS A 3 -10.31 13.47 -11.19
CA LYS A 3 -10.00 14.74 -11.84
C LYS A 3 -8.92 14.51 -12.90
N ARG A 4 -9.12 15.04 -14.10
CA ARG A 4 -8.07 15.08 -15.13
C ARG A 4 -7.11 16.21 -14.79
N THR A 5 -5.81 15.95 -14.87
CA THR A 5 -4.77 16.94 -14.59
C THR A 5 -3.62 16.66 -15.54
N ASN A 6 -3.01 17.74 -16.02
CA ASN A 6 -1.78 17.64 -16.80
C ASN A 6 -0.62 17.81 -15.83
N ILE A 7 0.23 16.79 -15.73
CA ILE A 7 1.39 16.75 -14.84
C ILE A 7 2.55 16.11 -15.60
N GLU A 8 3.76 16.60 -15.34
CA GLU A 8 4.97 15.91 -15.78
C GLU A 8 5.23 14.73 -14.85
N ILE A 9 5.48 13.57 -15.44
CA ILE A 9 5.72 12.31 -14.73
C ILE A 9 6.89 11.59 -15.39
N ASP A 10 7.68 10.91 -14.58
CA ASP A 10 8.75 10.05 -15.06
C ASP A 10 8.13 8.77 -15.64
N LEU A 11 8.32 8.57 -16.95
CA LEU A 11 7.75 7.43 -17.66
C LEU A 11 8.47 6.13 -17.38
N ASP A 12 9.76 6.18 -17.04
CA ASP A 12 10.54 4.97 -16.74
C ASP A 12 10.04 4.35 -15.43
N LEU A 13 9.82 5.19 -14.41
CA LEU A 13 9.21 4.77 -13.15
C LEU A 13 7.77 4.26 -13.32
N VAL A 14 6.97 4.92 -14.16
CA VAL A 14 5.60 4.48 -14.44
C VAL A 14 5.62 3.11 -15.11
N GLN A 15 6.51 2.90 -16.07
CA GLN A 15 6.64 1.63 -16.76
C GLN A 15 7.06 0.51 -15.81
N GLU A 16 8.03 0.76 -14.93
CA GLU A 16 8.44 -0.21 -13.92
C GLU A 16 7.27 -0.60 -13.00
N VAL A 17 6.48 0.38 -12.54
CA VAL A 17 5.27 0.13 -11.75
C VAL A 17 4.24 -0.68 -12.55
N MET A 18 4.03 -0.33 -13.81
CA MET A 18 3.09 -1.04 -14.67
C MET A 18 3.49 -2.50 -14.90
N GLU A 19 4.77 -2.77 -15.12
CA GLU A 19 5.29 -4.12 -15.33
C GLU A 19 5.25 -4.93 -14.02
N THR A 20 5.68 -4.34 -12.91
CA THR A 20 5.71 -4.99 -11.59
C THR A 20 4.31 -5.40 -11.11
N TYR A 21 3.31 -4.56 -11.36
CA TYR A 21 1.93 -4.78 -10.89
C TYR A 21 0.96 -5.17 -12.01
N ASN A 22 1.49 -5.45 -13.20
CA ASN A 22 0.76 -5.92 -14.39
C ASN A 22 -0.43 -5.00 -14.78
N LEU A 23 -0.21 -3.68 -14.71
CA LEU A 23 -1.21 -2.64 -14.94
C LEU A 23 -1.26 -2.22 -16.42
N LYS A 24 -2.44 -1.78 -16.88
CA LYS A 24 -2.71 -1.54 -18.31
C LYS A 24 -2.58 -0.08 -18.72
N SER A 25 -2.55 0.85 -17.78
CA SER A 25 -2.51 2.28 -18.10
C SER A 25 -1.76 3.12 -17.08
N ILE A 26 -1.18 4.23 -17.55
CA ILE A 26 -0.49 5.24 -16.74
C ILE A 26 -1.40 5.75 -15.61
N LYS A 27 -2.69 6.00 -15.91
CA LYS A 27 -3.67 6.44 -14.88
C LYS A 27 -3.82 5.41 -13.76
N GLU A 28 -3.77 4.12 -14.08
CA GLU A 28 -3.89 3.04 -13.09
C GLU A 28 -2.61 2.97 -12.26
N ALA A 29 -1.45 3.04 -12.90
CA ALA A 29 -0.16 3.09 -12.20
C ALA A 29 -0.05 4.24 -11.21
N VAL A 30 -0.47 5.44 -11.63
CA VAL A 30 -0.46 6.63 -10.75
C VAL A 30 -1.43 6.47 -9.58
N ASN A 31 -2.68 6.09 -9.85
CA ASN A 31 -3.68 5.90 -8.77
C ASN A 31 -3.27 4.77 -7.81
N PHE A 32 -2.77 3.66 -8.34
CA PHE A 32 -2.25 2.54 -7.56
C PHE A 32 -1.10 2.98 -6.65
N SER A 33 -0.15 3.73 -7.19
CA SER A 33 1.00 4.22 -6.44
C SER A 33 0.59 5.16 -5.30
N LEU A 34 -0.37 6.06 -5.55
CA LEU A 34 -0.93 6.94 -4.52
C LEU A 34 -1.59 6.14 -3.39
N GLU A 35 -2.39 5.13 -3.73
CA GLU A 35 -3.02 4.27 -2.73
C GLU A 35 -1.97 3.48 -1.92
N LYS A 36 -0.99 2.88 -2.60
CA LYS A 36 0.07 2.10 -1.96
C LYS A 36 0.93 2.94 -1.03
N SER A 37 1.22 4.20 -1.38
CA SER A 37 1.95 5.12 -0.53
C SER A 37 1.24 5.35 0.82
N ILE A 38 -0.07 5.60 0.79
CA ILE A 38 -0.87 5.76 2.01
C ILE A 38 -0.95 4.45 2.80
N GLN A 39 -1.14 3.31 2.12
CA GLN A 39 -1.16 2.00 2.79
C GLN A 39 0.17 1.68 3.46
N ALA A 40 1.30 2.03 2.83
CA ALA A 40 2.64 1.86 3.41
C ALA A 40 2.82 2.71 4.66
N LYS A 41 2.38 3.97 4.63
CA LYS A 41 2.41 4.85 5.81
C LYS A 41 1.54 4.31 6.95
N LYS A 42 0.32 3.86 6.67
CA LYS A 42 -0.56 3.24 7.67
C LYS A 42 0.06 1.98 8.29
N ARG A 43 0.69 1.12 7.49
CA ARG A 43 1.42 -0.05 7.98
C ARG A 43 2.57 0.35 8.89
N HIS A 44 3.35 1.35 8.51
CA HIS A 44 4.39 1.90 9.36
C HIS A 44 3.84 2.41 10.70
N ASP A 45 2.72 3.14 10.67
CA ASP A 45 2.12 3.69 11.90
C ASP A 45 1.57 2.59 12.81
N LEU A 46 1.07 1.48 12.26
CA LEU A 46 0.73 0.29 13.03
C LEU A 46 1.96 -0.32 13.72
N LEU A 47 3.13 -0.33 13.07
CA LEU A 47 4.36 -0.82 13.70
C LEU A 47 4.77 0.01 14.92
N LEU A 48 4.36 1.28 15.01
CA LEU A 48 4.61 2.12 16.19
C LEU A 48 3.83 1.66 17.44
N LEU A 49 2.82 0.81 17.27
CA LEU A 49 2.06 0.18 18.36
C LEU A 49 2.77 -1.07 18.90
N LYS A 50 3.82 -1.56 18.23
CA LYS A 50 4.60 -2.72 18.67
C LYS A 50 5.18 -2.46 20.07
N GLY A 51 4.85 -3.34 21.01
CA GLY A 51 5.28 -3.25 22.41
C GLY A 51 4.49 -2.25 23.27
N LYS A 52 3.57 -1.48 22.68
CA LYS A 52 2.67 -0.57 23.42
C LYS A 52 1.31 -1.19 23.72
N VAL A 53 0.92 -2.22 22.97
CA VAL A 53 -0.36 -2.91 23.14
C VAL A 53 -0.14 -4.18 23.94
N LYS A 54 -0.90 -4.34 25.03
CA LYS A 54 -0.96 -5.57 25.80
C LYS A 54 -1.90 -6.53 25.06
N TRP A 55 -1.38 -7.70 24.70
CA TRP A 55 -2.17 -8.75 24.07
C TRP A 55 -2.73 -9.67 25.15
N GLU A 56 -4.05 -9.87 25.17
CA GLU A 56 -4.77 -10.61 26.23
C GLU A 56 -5.33 -11.97 25.76
N GLY A 57 -5.03 -12.40 24.54
CA GLY A 57 -5.47 -13.70 24.03
C GLY A 57 -4.62 -14.88 24.55
N ASN A 58 -5.07 -16.11 24.28
CA ASN A 58 -4.27 -17.33 24.44
C ASN A 58 -3.92 -17.89 23.05
N LEU A 59 -2.63 -17.95 22.72
CA LEU A 59 -2.19 -18.25 21.34
C LEU A 59 -2.31 -19.75 21.05
N SER A 60 -2.20 -20.56 22.10
CA SER A 60 -2.32 -22.02 22.02
C SER A 60 -3.76 -22.40 21.73
N GLU A 61 -4.72 -21.81 22.44
CA GLU A 61 -6.16 -22.04 22.20
C GLU A 61 -6.60 -21.63 20.80
N MET A 62 -6.08 -20.53 20.26
CA MET A 62 -6.41 -20.08 18.89
C MET A 62 -5.80 -20.97 17.79
N ARG A 63 -4.87 -21.85 18.12
CA ARG A 63 -4.17 -22.74 17.18
C ARG A 63 -4.60 -24.20 17.30
N GLU A 64 -5.36 -24.55 18.34
CA GLU A 64 -6.00 -25.86 18.40
C GLU A 64 -7.19 -25.86 17.42
N VAL A 65 -7.03 -26.69 16.38
CA VAL A 65 -8.06 -27.05 15.39
C VAL A 65 -8.73 -28.33 15.84
#